data_AF-A0A9P4MNQ6-F1
#
_entry.id   AF-A0A9P4MNQ6-F1
#
_cell.length_a   1.000
_cell.length_b   1.000
_cell.length_c   1.000
_cell.angle_alpha   90.00
_cell.angle_beta   90.00
_cell.angle_gamma   90.00
#
_symmetry.space_group_name_H-M   'P 1'
#
loop_
_entity.id
_entity.type
_entity.pdbx_description
1 polymer ?
#
loop_
_entity_poly.entity_id
_entity_poly.type
_entity_poly.pdbx_seq_one_letter_code
_entity_poly.pdbx_strand_id
1 'polypeptide(L)'
;NRVQIGRIVTGQDVRTTIMLRNIPNRMDWMCLRELLDRYCFGTYDFVYLRIDFQTCSNVGYAFINFINAEALISAVQHIEGRYWSGYSSSKHAEISYATIQGKEALIQKFRNSSVMQEAAYCRPRTFYSTGDARMVGNIYLTGTEMEFPGPDNLPKLHRSIANARNVGLYPPHSSGHIQDHRSRFSMFDRGT
;
A
#
# COMPACT_ATOMS: atom_id res chain seq x y z
N ASN A 1 11.01 -13.15 -5.60
CA ASN A 1 10.80 -11.68 -5.64
C ASN A 1 11.66 -10.89 -4.65
N ARG A 2 12.79 -11.41 -4.16
CA ARG A 2 13.67 -10.64 -3.26
C ARG A 2 14.35 -9.50 -4.02
N VAL A 3 14.54 -8.36 -3.37
CA VAL A 3 15.27 -7.22 -3.93
C VAL A 3 16.78 -7.48 -3.81
N GLN A 4 17.54 -7.22 -4.87
CA GLN A 4 19.00 -7.33 -4.88
C GLN A 4 19.61 -6.00 -5.30
N ILE A 5 20.21 -5.27 -4.35
CA ILE A 5 20.79 -3.93 -4.59
C ILE A 5 21.82 -3.97 -5.74
N GLY A 6 22.68 -4.99 -5.79
CA GLY A 6 23.68 -5.12 -6.86
C GLY A 6 23.08 -5.18 -8.27
N ARG A 7 21.86 -5.71 -8.44
CA ARG A 7 21.16 -5.74 -9.74
C ARG A 7 20.52 -4.39 -10.08
N ILE A 8 20.11 -3.63 -9.07
CA ILE A 8 19.61 -2.26 -9.27
C ILE A 8 20.78 -1.36 -9.72
N VAL A 9 21.91 -1.41 -9.01
CA VAL A 9 23.10 -0.58 -9.29
C VAL A 9 23.67 -0.86 -10.68
N THR A 10 23.61 -2.11 -11.15
CA THR A 10 24.05 -2.48 -12.51
C THR A 10 23.00 -2.27 -13.59
N GLY A 11 21.81 -1.74 -13.25
CA GLY A 11 20.71 -1.49 -14.18
C GLY A 11 19.98 -2.75 -14.69
N GLN A 12 20.28 -3.92 -14.13
CA GLN A 12 19.63 -5.19 -14.50
C GLN A 12 18.22 -5.33 -13.94
N ASP A 13 17.90 -4.60 -12.87
CA ASP A 13 16.58 -4.60 -12.23
C ASP A 13 16.04 -3.17 -12.13
N VAL A 14 15.01 -2.88 -12.93
CA VAL A 14 14.40 -1.55 -13.07
C VAL A 14 13.03 -1.46 -12.37
N ARG A 15 12.65 -2.49 -11.60
CA ARG A 15 11.39 -2.54 -10.88
C ARG A 15 11.36 -1.53 -9.73
N THR A 16 10.20 -0.90 -9.53
CA THR A 16 10.04 0.24 -8.64
C THR A 16 9.04 0.01 -7.51
N THR A 17 8.23 -1.05 -7.59
CA THR A 17 7.17 -1.31 -6.59
C THR A 17 7.56 -2.45 -5.66
N ILE A 18 7.46 -2.20 -4.36
CA ILE A 18 7.67 -3.20 -3.32
C ILE A 18 6.38 -3.56 -2.60
N MET A 19 6.38 -4.75 -2.02
CA MET A 19 5.53 -5.16 -0.92
C MET A 19 6.39 -5.17 0.35
N LEU A 20 6.07 -4.27 1.28
CA LEU A 20 6.64 -4.22 2.62
C LEU A 20 5.77 -5.09 3.53
N ARG A 21 6.35 -6.10 4.17
CA ARG A 21 5.66 -7.08 5.03
C ARG A 21 6.07 -6.93 6.49
N ASN A 22 5.37 -7.68 7.33
CA ASN A 22 5.54 -7.77 8.77
C ASN A 22 5.29 -6.45 9.51
N ILE A 23 4.47 -5.56 8.94
CA ILE A 23 4.08 -4.30 9.56
C ILE A 23 3.26 -4.60 10.84
N PRO A 24 3.51 -3.93 11.98
CA PRO A 24 2.71 -4.14 13.19
C PRO A 24 1.26 -3.73 12.93
N ASN A 25 0.28 -4.57 13.26
CA ASN A 25 -1.14 -4.31 12.93
C ASN A 25 -1.69 -2.97 13.48
N ARG A 26 -1.11 -2.45 14.57
CA ARG A 26 -1.46 -1.16 15.18
C ARG A 26 -0.81 0.06 14.51
N MET A 27 0.18 -0.15 13.63
CA MET A 27 0.79 0.93 12.87
C MET A 27 -0.23 1.43 11.85
N ASP A 28 -0.61 2.69 11.93
CA ASP A 28 -1.48 3.30 10.94
C ASP A 28 -0.69 3.80 9.72
N TRP A 29 -1.41 4.33 8.74
CA TRP A 29 -0.79 4.83 7.52
C TRP A 29 0.04 6.10 7.76
N MET A 30 -0.25 6.90 8.79
CA MET A 30 0.49 8.13 9.10
C MET A 30 1.85 7.78 9.68
N CYS A 31 1.91 6.84 10.63
CA CYS A 31 3.18 6.31 11.14
C CYS A 31 4.02 5.65 10.04
N LEU A 32 3.38 4.91 9.12
CA LEU A 32 4.08 4.35 7.96
C LEU A 32 4.64 5.45 7.05
N ARG A 33 3.85 6.51 6.80
CA ARG A 33 4.29 7.67 6.02
C ARG A 33 5.47 8.37 6.70
N GLU A 34 5.42 8.62 8.00
CA GLU A 34 6.54 9.25 8.73
C GLU A 34 7.83 8.43 8.61
N LEU A 35 7.73 7.10 8.66
CA LEU A 35 8.86 6.21 8.42
C LEU A 35 9.42 6.37 7.00
N LEU A 36 8.54 6.43 5.99
CA LEU A 36 8.96 6.64 4.60
C LEU A 36 9.55 8.04 4.38
N ASP A 37 8.96 9.09 4.95
CA ASP A 37 9.45 10.46 4.83
C ASP A 37 10.83 10.61 5.49
N ARG A 38 11.14 9.83 6.53
CA ARG A 38 12.48 9.84 7.14
C ARG A 38 13.60 9.40 6.19
N TYR A 39 13.36 8.40 5.34
CA TYR A 39 14.40 7.74 4.54
C TYR A 39 14.24 7.91 3.02
N CYS A 40 13.04 8.28 2.58
CA CYS A 40 12.62 8.25 1.18
C CYS A 40 11.74 9.46 0.80
N PHE A 41 11.86 10.57 1.53
CA PHE A 41 11.07 11.78 1.23
C PHE A 41 11.20 12.19 -0.25
N GLY A 42 10.05 12.37 -0.91
CA GLY A 42 9.99 12.81 -2.29
C GLY A 42 10.49 11.81 -3.34
N THR A 43 10.78 10.56 -2.96
CA THR A 43 11.25 9.50 -3.88
C THR A 43 10.26 8.35 -4.06
N TYR A 44 9.13 8.39 -3.36
CA TYR A 44 7.97 7.52 -3.58
C TYR A 44 6.76 8.34 -4.04
N ASP A 45 5.85 7.68 -4.77
CA ASP A 45 4.73 8.34 -5.43
C ASP A 45 3.39 7.60 -5.27
N PHE A 46 3.40 6.44 -4.59
CA PHE A 46 2.22 5.64 -4.26
C PHE A 46 2.44 4.87 -2.95
N VAL A 47 1.43 4.89 -2.06
CA VAL A 47 1.40 4.04 -0.85
C VAL A 47 0.02 3.44 -0.67
N TYR A 48 -0.04 2.15 -0.37
CA TYR A 48 -1.25 1.47 0.04
C TYR A 48 -0.99 0.51 1.21
N LEU A 49 -1.36 0.92 2.43
CA LEU A 49 -1.42 0.07 3.60
C LEU A 49 -2.76 -0.67 3.62
N ARG A 50 -2.74 -2.00 3.54
CA ARG A 50 -3.98 -2.78 3.52
C ARG A 50 -4.57 -2.86 4.92
N ILE A 51 -5.81 -2.42 5.05
CA ILE A 51 -6.59 -2.44 6.29
C ILE A 51 -7.61 -3.58 6.24
N ASP A 52 -7.77 -4.28 7.36
CA ASP A 52 -8.94 -5.11 7.63
C ASP A 52 -10.05 -4.22 8.19
N PHE A 53 -11.17 -4.16 7.48
CA PHE A 53 -12.28 -3.26 7.81
C PHE A 53 -13.05 -3.70 9.06
N GLN A 54 -12.94 -4.96 9.48
CA GLN A 54 -13.60 -5.43 10.70
C GLN A 54 -12.84 -4.99 11.95
N THR A 55 -11.51 -5.12 11.92
CA THR A 55 -10.64 -4.80 13.07
C THR A 55 -10.08 -3.38 13.03
N CYS A 56 -10.32 -2.64 11.93
CA CYS A 56 -9.73 -1.34 11.63
C CYS A 56 -8.20 -1.31 11.77
N SER A 57 -7.56 -2.47 11.66
CA SER A 57 -6.12 -2.66 11.82
C SER A 57 -5.51 -3.06 10.48
N ASN A 58 -4.23 -2.78 10.27
CA ASN A 58 -3.57 -3.26 9.06
C ASN A 58 -3.36 -4.77 9.12
N VAL A 59 -3.27 -5.42 7.95
CA VAL A 59 -3.08 -6.88 7.82
C VAL A 59 -1.61 -7.29 7.72
N GLY A 60 -0.69 -6.40 8.08
CA GLY A 60 0.74 -6.67 8.15
C GLY A 60 1.53 -6.41 6.88
N TYR A 61 0.96 -5.75 5.87
CA TYR A 61 1.72 -5.36 4.68
C TYR A 61 1.19 -4.11 3.97
N ALA A 62 2.07 -3.48 3.20
CA ALA A 62 1.78 -2.34 2.34
C ALA A 62 2.43 -2.49 0.96
N PHE A 63 1.88 -1.80 -0.04
CA PHE A 63 2.50 -1.60 -1.35
C PHE A 63 3.03 -0.17 -1.46
N ILE A 64 4.26 -0.02 -1.94
CA ILE A 64 4.92 1.27 -2.10
C ILE A 64 5.56 1.30 -3.49
N ASN A 65 5.30 2.35 -4.27
CA ASN A 65 6.01 2.59 -5.53
C ASN A 65 7.02 3.72 -5.36
N PHE A 66 8.23 3.49 -5.86
CA PHE A 66 9.30 4.48 -5.96
C PHE A 66 9.33 5.07 -7.38
N ILE A 67 9.89 6.28 -7.50
CA ILE A 67 10.01 6.95 -8.82
C ILE A 67 10.97 6.25 -9.77
N ASN A 68 11.95 5.52 -9.23
CA ASN A 68 12.90 4.70 -9.96
C ASN A 68 13.48 3.61 -9.04
N ALA A 69 14.24 2.68 -9.61
CA ALA A 69 14.82 1.57 -8.85
C ALA A 69 15.91 2.03 -7.86
N GLU A 70 16.64 3.12 -8.15
CA GLU A 70 17.68 3.66 -7.26
C GLU A 70 17.08 4.22 -5.95
N ALA A 71 15.93 4.89 -6.03
CA ALA A 71 15.21 5.41 -4.87
C ALA A 71 14.83 4.31 -3.87
N LEU A 72 14.58 3.09 -4.36
CA LEU A 72 14.25 1.92 -3.56
C LEU A 72 15.44 1.46 -2.70
N ILE A 73 16.69 1.73 -3.11
CA ILE A 73 17.90 1.32 -2.37
C ILE A 73 17.87 1.90 -0.94
N SER A 74 17.46 3.17 -0.79
CA SER A 74 17.38 3.79 0.54
C SER A 74 16.40 3.04 1.45
N ALA A 75 15.23 2.65 0.93
CA ALA A 75 14.27 1.85 1.68
C ALA A 75 14.84 0.50 2.09
N VAL A 76 15.56 -0.19 1.19
CA VAL A 76 16.18 -1.48 1.54
C VAL A 76 17.25 -1.32 2.61
N GLN A 77 18.12 -0.30 2.51
CA GLN A 77 19.21 -0.11 3.48
C GLN A 77 18.71 0.26 4.89
N HIS A 78 17.62 1.03 4.97
CA HIS A 78 17.14 1.60 6.23
C HIS A 78 15.97 0.83 6.85
N ILE A 79 15.20 0.07 6.06
CA ILE A 79 13.98 -0.61 6.54
C ILE A 79 14.15 -2.13 6.56
N GLU A 80 14.77 -2.75 5.54
CA GLU A 80 14.90 -4.22 5.47
C GLU A 80 15.58 -4.79 6.73
N GLY A 81 14.97 -5.81 7.31
CA GLY A 81 15.51 -6.53 8.47
C GLY A 81 15.48 -5.74 9.79
N ARG A 82 14.90 -4.54 9.83
CA ARG A 82 14.80 -3.74 11.05
C ARG A 82 13.55 -4.11 11.87
N TYR A 83 13.65 -3.92 13.18
CA TYR A 83 12.51 -3.97 14.08
C TYR A 83 11.71 -2.66 14.02
N TRP A 84 10.44 -2.75 14.39
CA TRP A 84 9.52 -1.62 14.39
C TRP A 84 9.61 -0.85 15.71
N SER A 85 10.45 0.19 15.73
CA SER A 85 10.61 1.06 16.90
C SER A 85 9.26 1.58 17.42
N GLY A 86 9.02 1.44 18.72
CA GLY A 86 7.75 1.86 19.35
C GLY A 86 6.63 0.82 19.29
N TYR A 87 6.86 -0.35 18.69
CA TYR A 87 5.88 -1.43 18.61
C TYR A 87 6.42 -2.71 19.26
N SER A 88 5.54 -3.47 19.91
CA SER A 88 5.89 -4.74 20.58
C SER A 88 6.01 -5.94 19.61
N SER A 89 6.24 -5.68 18.32
CA SER A 89 6.34 -6.72 17.30
C SER A 89 7.72 -7.39 17.36
N SER A 90 7.75 -8.72 17.43
CA SER A 90 8.99 -9.51 17.31
C SER A 90 9.41 -9.74 15.84
N LYS A 91 8.57 -9.35 14.87
CA LYS A 91 8.87 -9.51 13.44
C LYS A 91 9.70 -8.33 12.94
N HIS A 92 10.65 -8.63 12.07
CA HIS A 92 11.41 -7.63 11.33
C HIS A 92 10.71 -7.28 10.02
N ALA A 93 10.90 -6.05 9.55
CA ALA A 93 10.41 -5.60 8.25
C ALA A 93 11.04 -6.43 7.12
N GLU A 94 10.23 -6.82 6.14
CA GLU A 94 10.67 -7.58 4.97
C GLU A 94 10.19 -6.91 3.68
N ILE A 95 11.08 -6.78 2.72
CA ILE A 95 10.87 -6.13 1.44
C ILE A 95 11.03 -7.15 0.32
N SER A 96 10.06 -7.13 -0.59
CA SER A 96 10.13 -7.88 -1.84
C SER A 96 9.43 -7.12 -2.94
N TYR A 97 9.75 -7.42 -4.20
CA TYR A 97 9.00 -6.85 -5.30
C TYR A 97 7.53 -7.27 -5.27
N ALA A 98 6.66 -6.29 -5.50
CA ALA A 98 5.24 -6.53 -5.71
C ALA A 98 5.00 -7.22 -7.05
N THR A 99 3.91 -7.97 -7.16
CA THR A 99 3.51 -8.59 -8.45
C THR A 99 3.12 -7.54 -9.49
N ILE A 100 2.49 -6.45 -9.06
CA ILE A 100 2.13 -5.32 -9.92
C ILE A 100 3.20 -4.25 -9.74
N GLN A 101 3.74 -3.77 -10.86
CA GLN A 101 4.86 -2.83 -10.91
C GLN A 101 4.44 -1.52 -11.57
N GLY A 102 4.87 -0.40 -10.99
CA GLY A 102 4.64 0.96 -11.48
C GLY A 102 3.38 1.62 -10.92
N LYS A 103 3.45 2.94 -10.67
CA LYS A 103 2.35 3.78 -10.21
C LYS A 103 1.10 3.64 -11.08
N GLU A 104 1.24 3.72 -12.41
CA GLU A 104 0.09 3.66 -13.31
C GLU A 104 -0.64 2.31 -13.23
N ALA A 105 0.09 1.19 -13.18
CA ALA A 105 -0.52 -0.12 -13.04
C ALA A 105 -1.25 -0.29 -11.68
N LEU A 106 -0.73 0.33 -10.61
CA LEU A 106 -1.40 0.37 -9.32
C LEU A 106 -2.65 1.24 -9.35
N ILE A 107 -2.61 2.42 -9.99
CA ILE A 107 -3.79 3.26 -10.21
C ILE A 107 -4.86 2.47 -10.96
N GLN A 108 -4.52 1.82 -12.07
CA GLN A 108 -5.45 1.00 -12.85
C GLN A 108 -6.03 -0.18 -12.05
N LYS A 109 -5.24 -0.75 -11.13
CA LYS A 109 -5.70 -1.79 -10.22
C LYS A 109 -6.79 -1.28 -9.28
N PHE A 110 -6.61 -0.10 -8.71
CA PHE A 110 -7.44 0.38 -7.60
C PHE A 110 -8.53 1.36 -7.99
N ARG A 111 -8.40 2.14 -9.07
CA ARG A 111 -9.37 3.19 -9.44
C ARG A 111 -10.81 2.70 -9.62
N ASN A 112 -10.97 1.43 -10.02
CA ASN A 112 -12.27 0.77 -10.19
C ASN A 112 -12.56 -0.27 -9.08
N SER A 113 -11.77 -0.30 -8.01
CA SER A 113 -11.97 -1.19 -6.88
C SER A 113 -12.91 -0.56 -5.87
N SER A 114 -13.75 -1.38 -5.24
CA SER A 114 -14.61 -0.94 -4.14
C SER A 114 -13.84 -0.39 -2.94
N VAL A 115 -12.53 -0.65 -2.81
CA VAL A 115 -11.69 -0.01 -1.78
C VAL A 115 -11.75 1.52 -1.83
N MET A 116 -11.97 2.10 -3.02
CA MET A 116 -12.07 3.55 -3.19
C MET A 116 -13.37 4.13 -2.61
N GLN A 117 -14.33 3.28 -2.23
CA GLN A 117 -15.58 3.67 -1.57
C GLN A 117 -15.47 3.61 -0.03
N GLU A 118 -14.40 2.99 0.51
CA GLU A 118 -14.18 2.84 1.96
C GLU A 118 -13.74 4.15 2.61
N ALA A 119 -13.56 4.20 3.92
CA ALA A 119 -13.03 5.38 4.60
C ALA A 119 -11.65 5.80 4.04
N ALA A 120 -11.33 7.10 4.06
CA ALA A 120 -10.10 7.63 3.46
C ALA A 120 -8.82 6.95 3.98
N TYR A 121 -8.78 6.57 5.26
CA TYR A 121 -7.62 5.87 5.85
C TYR A 121 -7.39 4.46 5.29
N CYS A 122 -8.40 3.86 4.66
CA CYS A 122 -8.36 2.56 4.01
C CYS A 122 -7.98 2.61 2.52
N ARG A 123 -7.84 3.80 1.92
CA ARG A 123 -7.63 3.96 0.48
C ARG A 123 -6.15 4.02 0.11
N PRO A 124 -5.78 3.57 -1.10
CA PRO A 124 -4.47 3.87 -1.67
C PRO A 124 -4.30 5.37 -1.90
N ARG A 125 -3.05 5.83 -1.79
CA ARG A 125 -2.69 7.24 -1.90
C ARG A 125 -1.61 7.43 -2.94
N THR A 126 -1.68 8.55 -3.64
CA THR A 126 -0.68 9.01 -4.59
C THR A 126 -0.04 10.28 -4.07
N PHE A 127 1.25 10.48 -4.37
CA PHE A 127 2.01 11.64 -3.90
C PHE A 127 2.76 12.28 -5.05
N TYR A 128 2.98 13.58 -4.94
CA TYR A 128 3.93 14.30 -5.77
C TYR A 128 5.34 13.89 -5.37
N SER A 129 6.08 13.28 -6.30
CA SER A 129 7.50 13.12 -6.13
C SER A 129 8.24 14.45 -6.31
N THR A 130 9.53 14.46 -5.97
CA THR A 130 10.40 15.61 -6.25
C THR A 130 10.44 15.92 -7.76
N GLY A 131 10.38 14.89 -8.61
CA GLY A 131 10.32 15.03 -10.06
C GLY A 131 9.02 15.70 -10.50
N ASP A 132 7.87 15.22 -10.01
CA ASP A 132 6.55 15.78 -10.34
C ASP A 132 6.46 17.25 -9.90
N ALA A 133 6.89 17.57 -8.68
CA ALA A 133 6.88 18.92 -8.12
C ALA A 133 7.72 19.90 -8.97
N ARG A 134 8.87 19.45 -9.47
CA ARG A 134 9.71 20.23 -10.41
C ARG A 134 9.03 20.44 -11.75
N MET A 135 8.37 19.41 -12.30
CA MET A 135 7.64 19.53 -13.58
C MET A 135 6.48 20.52 -13.49
N VAL A 136 5.79 20.57 -12.34
CA VAL A 136 4.71 21.54 -12.08
C VAL A 136 5.26 22.95 -11.78
N GLY A 137 6.56 23.09 -11.54
CA GLY A 137 7.18 24.37 -11.19
C GLY A 137 6.95 24.80 -9.73
N ASN A 138 6.54 23.89 -8.85
CA ASN A 138 6.31 24.16 -7.44
C ASN A 138 6.92 23.07 -6.55
N ILE A 139 8.15 23.30 -6.08
CA ILE A 139 8.91 22.34 -5.26
C ILE A 139 8.23 22.02 -3.92
N TYR A 140 7.39 22.92 -3.39
CA TYR A 140 6.68 22.73 -2.14
C TYR A 140 5.59 21.65 -2.21
N LEU A 141 5.25 21.19 -3.42
CA LEU A 141 4.37 20.03 -3.60
C LEU A 141 5.07 18.71 -3.28
N THR A 142 6.40 18.67 -3.13
CA THR A 142 7.12 17.41 -2.87
C THR A 142 6.57 16.70 -1.62
N GLY A 143 6.15 15.45 -1.79
CA GLY A 143 5.58 14.64 -0.71
C GLY A 143 4.14 14.99 -0.31
N THR A 144 3.49 15.95 -0.97
CA THR A 144 2.07 16.22 -0.74
C THR A 144 1.20 15.19 -1.48
N GLU A 145 0.03 14.89 -0.91
CA GLU A 145 -0.92 13.95 -1.49
C GLU A 145 -1.52 14.52 -2.79
N MET A 146 -1.68 13.65 -3.78
CA MET A 146 -2.38 13.91 -5.04
C MET A 146 -3.76 13.28 -4.97
N GLU A 147 -4.74 13.90 -5.63
CA GLU A 147 -6.04 13.28 -5.83
C GLU A 147 -5.89 11.96 -6.60
N PHE A 148 -6.49 10.89 -6.06
CA PHE A 148 -6.46 9.59 -6.71
C PHE A 148 -7.40 9.60 -7.92
N PRO A 149 -6.96 9.18 -9.13
CA PRO A 149 -7.81 9.21 -10.32
C PRO A 149 -9.12 8.45 -10.12
N GLY A 150 -10.24 9.10 -10.47
CA GLY A 150 -11.58 8.50 -10.39
C GLY A 150 -11.76 7.26 -11.26
N PRO A 151 -12.86 6.50 -11.08
CA PRO A 151 -13.13 5.31 -11.87
C PRO A 151 -13.31 5.66 -13.35
N ASP A 152 -12.70 4.86 -14.23
CA ASP A 152 -12.87 4.95 -15.69
C ASP A 152 -13.74 3.80 -16.24
N ASN A 153 -14.15 2.85 -15.40
CA ASN A 153 -14.94 1.69 -15.78
C ASN A 153 -16.01 1.39 -14.71
N LEU A 154 -17.15 2.07 -14.81
CA LEU A 154 -18.27 1.91 -13.87
C LEU A 154 -18.79 0.47 -13.79
N PRO A 155 -18.96 -0.30 -14.89
CA PRO A 155 -19.36 -1.69 -14.79
C PRO A 155 -18.39 -2.55 -13.96
N LYS A 156 -17.08 -2.32 -14.08
CA LYS A 156 -16.07 -3.00 -13.25
C LYS A 156 -16.19 -2.59 -11.79
N LEU A 157 -16.41 -1.31 -11.51
CA LEU A 157 -16.65 -0.81 -10.15
C LEU A 157 -17.90 -1.44 -9.52
N HIS A 158 -19.04 -1.46 -10.23
CA HIS A 158 -20.27 -2.06 -9.73
C HIS A 158 -20.08 -3.56 -9.41
N ARG A 159 -19.39 -4.30 -10.27
CA ARG A 159 -19.05 -5.71 -9.99
C ARG A 159 -18.13 -5.84 -8.76
N SER A 160 -17.16 -4.95 -8.59
CA SER A 160 -16.28 -4.96 -7.40
C SER A 160 -17.08 -4.70 -6.12
N ILE A 161 -18.01 -3.74 -6.13
CA ILE A 161 -18.87 -3.42 -4.98
C ILE A 161 -19.77 -4.60 -4.65
N ALA A 162 -20.44 -5.19 -5.65
CA ALA A 162 -21.30 -6.35 -5.46
C ALA A 162 -20.52 -7.55 -4.89
N ASN A 163 -19.31 -7.81 -5.42
CA ASN A 163 -18.46 -8.88 -4.91
C ASN A 163 -17.99 -8.63 -3.47
N ALA A 164 -17.60 -7.39 -3.14
CA ALA A 164 -17.15 -7.04 -1.80
C ALA A 164 -18.25 -7.20 -0.74
N ARG A 165 -19.52 -6.98 -1.09
CA ARG A 165 -20.67 -7.23 -0.20
C ARG A 165 -20.87 -8.73 0.10
N ASN A 166 -20.58 -9.59 -0.87
CA ASN A 166 -20.84 -11.04 -0.75
C ASN A 166 -19.65 -11.83 -0.19
N VAL A 167 -18.43 -11.49 -0.60
CA VAL A 167 -17.21 -12.29 -0.35
C VAL A 167 -16.15 -11.49 0.44
N GLY A 168 -16.37 -10.19 0.64
CA GLY A 168 -15.36 -9.27 1.15
C GLY A 168 -14.44 -8.75 0.03
N LEU A 169 -13.74 -7.65 0.32
CA LEU A 169 -12.86 -6.98 -0.65
C LEU A 169 -11.64 -7.85 -1.05
N TYR A 170 -11.22 -8.74 -0.15
CA TYR A 170 -10.08 -9.62 -0.34
C TYR A 170 -10.48 -11.07 -0.09
N PRO A 171 -10.20 -11.99 -1.03
CA PRO A 171 -10.43 -13.41 -0.80
C PRO A 171 -9.64 -13.88 0.44
N PRO A 172 -10.18 -14.83 1.23
CA PRO A 172 -9.43 -15.45 2.31
C PRO A 172 -8.20 -16.15 1.72
N HIS A 173 -7.00 -15.66 2.06
CA HIS A 173 -5.78 -16.37 1.72
C HIS A 173 -5.65 -17.59 2.63
N SER A 174 -5.43 -18.75 2.01
CA SER A 174 -5.06 -20.02 2.62
C SER A 174 -3.67 -19.93 3.27
N SER A 175 -3.57 -19.27 4.43
CA SER A 175 -2.36 -19.24 5.25
C SER A 175 -2.71 -18.90 6.70
N GLY A 176 -3.26 -19.87 7.43
CA GLY A 176 -3.47 -19.76 8.87
C GLY A 176 -4.65 -20.61 9.35
N HIS A 177 -4.35 -21.66 10.09
CA HIS A 177 -5.31 -22.39 10.92
C HIS A 177 -6.02 -21.42 11.86
N ILE A 178 -7.26 -21.02 11.52
CA ILE A 178 -8.29 -20.70 12.50
C ILE A 178 -9.57 -21.35 11.99
N GLN A 179 -9.79 -22.56 12.51
CA GLN A 179 -11.09 -23.21 12.48
C GLN A 179 -12.00 -22.44 13.46
N ASP A 180 -13.23 -22.18 13.02
CA ASP A 180 -14.38 -21.75 13.84
C ASP A 180 -14.41 -20.33 14.42
N HIS A 181 -14.89 -19.40 13.59
CA HIS A 181 -16.02 -18.53 13.95
C HIS A 181 -16.78 -18.14 12.68
N ARG A 182 -17.29 -19.15 11.97
CA ARG A 182 -18.33 -18.95 10.95
C ARG A 182 -19.64 -18.66 11.70
N SER A 183 -20.38 -17.65 11.25
CA SER A 183 -21.61 -17.10 11.86
C SER A 183 -21.38 -16.02 12.94
N ARG A 184 -21.02 -14.81 12.51
CA ARG A 184 -21.57 -13.59 13.12
C ARG A 184 -21.86 -12.59 12.01
N PHE A 185 -23.16 -12.34 11.86
CA PHE A 185 -23.78 -11.37 10.97
C PHE A 185 -23.08 -10.00 11.07
N SER A 186 -22.91 -9.35 9.92
CA SER A 186 -22.60 -7.92 9.86
C SER A 186 -23.72 -7.15 10.57
N MET A 187 -23.40 -6.52 11.70
CA MET A 187 -24.35 -5.75 12.51
C MET A 187 -24.55 -4.32 11.98
N PHE A 188 -24.38 -4.11 10.67
CA PHE A 188 -24.87 -2.92 9.98
C PHE A 188 -26.08 -3.28 9.09
N ASP A 189 -27.01 -4.02 9.70
CA ASP A 189 -28.42 -3.96 9.36
C ASP A 189 -29.04 -2.89 10.27
N ARG A 190 -29.13 -1.67 9.75
CA ARG A 190 -30.07 -0.65 10.24
C ARG A 190 -30.62 0.09 9.03
N GLY A 191 -31.80 -0.34 8.62
CA GLY A 191 -32.61 0.37 7.65
C GLY A 191 -33.06 1.74 8.13
N THR A 192 -33.48 2.53 7.16
CA THR A 192 -34.90 2.91 6.97
C THR A 192 -35.20 2.81 5.49
#